data_AF-A0A914HBS2-F1
#
_entry.id   AF-A0A914HBS2-F1
#
_cell.length_a   1.000
_cell.length_b   1.000
_cell.length_c   1.000
_cell.angle_alpha   90.00
_cell.angle_beta   90.00
_cell.angle_gamma   90.00
#
_symmetry.space_group_name_H-M   'P 1'
#
loop_
_entity.id
_entity.type
_entity.pdbx_description
1 polymer ?
#
loop_
_entity_poly.entity_id
_entity_poly.type
_entity_poly.pdbx_seq_one_letter_code
_entity_poly.pdbx_strand_id
1 'polypeptide(L)'
;MAAADAEVPAEQPGREFMSAIKRRREQDRKEWAAYWEIQGKEAENSYMGKWRYHVGRFGDRPVTWFRENIVEPLHDKHKMPYYHRKISRVPEVDECGVNNRVCLYEAEEQFRLDKLVDHYIRDILFNRFTKCVRFNGHDNLYRCAKQVDDFERADLNFFIKYGELGSEQTLPACYMKQKHRLIWERRHPEIMEERKRAYQEHMENLRNGKFNMHFWRKDYTYRHKRNNSPGQFFGPYWDNNKLPMEGDTDISRDWRYYRKLEEDPNFDTFNYPKEWNAMAKALKETKEQHKQMMSDNGNGGANNGNGSANTNGNGSATNGNGGNE
;
A
#
# COMPACT_ATOMS: atom_id res chain seq x y z
N MET A 1 -22.53 -12.04 0.83
CA MET A 1 -21.18 -12.26 1.38
C MET A 1 -20.89 -13.75 1.33
N ALA A 2 -20.37 -14.23 0.20
CA ALA A 2 -19.86 -15.59 0.11
C ALA A 2 -18.38 -15.52 0.50
N ALA A 3 -18.04 -16.00 1.68
CA ALA A 3 -16.66 -16.35 1.95
C ALA A 3 -16.31 -17.46 0.96
N ALA A 4 -15.34 -17.20 0.08
CA ALA A 4 -14.67 -18.29 -0.60
C ALA A 4 -13.87 -19.02 0.48
N ASP A 5 -14.52 -19.97 1.13
CA ASP A 5 -13.84 -20.99 1.89
C ASP A 5 -12.90 -21.68 0.89
N ALA A 6 -11.61 -21.37 1.01
CA ALA A 6 -10.60 -22.19 0.37
C ALA A 6 -10.69 -23.54 1.06
N GLU A 7 -11.46 -24.45 0.46
CA GLU A 7 -11.49 -25.86 0.82
C GLU A 7 -10.04 -26.34 0.90
N VAL A 8 -9.57 -26.56 2.12
CA VAL A 8 -8.38 -27.37 2.35
C VAL A 8 -8.75 -28.74 1.76
N PRO A 9 -8.08 -29.21 0.69
CA PRO A 9 -8.50 -30.43 0.03
C PRO A 9 -8.50 -31.56 1.05
N ALA A 10 -9.68 -32.19 1.19
CA ALA A 10 -9.92 -33.28 2.10
C ALA A 10 -8.81 -34.31 2.01
N GLU A 11 -8.37 -34.80 3.18
CA GLU A 11 -7.26 -35.73 3.31
C GLU A 11 -7.59 -37.01 2.55
N GLN A 12 -7.04 -37.16 1.33
CA GLN A 12 -7.23 -38.35 0.49
C GLN A 12 -7.02 -39.64 1.30
N PRO A 13 -8.00 -40.57 1.34
CA PRO A 13 -7.89 -41.81 2.09
C PRO A 13 -6.89 -42.74 1.39
N GLY A 14 -5.77 -43.03 2.06
CA GLY A 14 -4.64 -43.78 1.51
C GLY A 14 -3.26 -43.13 1.74
N ARG A 15 -3.20 -42.00 2.46
CA ARG A 15 -1.94 -41.32 2.79
C ARG A 15 -1.19 -42.10 3.88
N GLU A 16 -0.28 -42.98 3.45
CA GLU A 16 0.73 -43.63 4.30
C GLU A 16 1.41 -42.63 5.24
N PHE A 17 1.97 -43.13 6.36
CA PHE A 17 2.70 -42.39 7.42
C PHE A 17 3.93 -41.62 6.91
N MET A 18 3.74 -40.64 6.02
CA MET A 18 4.79 -39.79 5.47
C MET A 18 5.07 -38.62 6.40
N SER A 19 6.35 -38.41 6.73
CA SER A 19 6.76 -37.26 7.53
C SER A 19 6.31 -35.95 6.88
N ALA A 20 5.98 -34.94 7.69
CA ALA A 20 5.51 -33.64 7.19
C ALA A 20 6.48 -32.99 6.17
N ILE A 21 7.78 -33.29 6.29
CA ILE A 21 8.81 -32.82 5.36
C ILE A 21 8.66 -33.49 4.00
N LYS A 22 8.50 -34.82 3.96
CA LYS A 22 8.31 -35.56 2.71
C LYS A 22 7.05 -35.12 1.99
N ARG A 23 5.95 -34.90 2.73
CA ARG A 23 4.68 -34.38 2.18
C ARG A 23 4.87 -33.02 1.50
N ARG A 24 5.57 -32.08 2.15
CA ARG A 24 5.87 -30.78 1.54
C ARG A 24 6.70 -30.90 0.26
N ARG A 25 7.75 -31.73 0.26
CA ARG A 25 8.58 -31.93 -0.94
C ARG A 25 7.80 -32.52 -2.11
N GLU A 26 6.89 -33.46 -1.85
CA GLU A 26 6.03 -34.01 -2.89
C GLU A 26 5.07 -32.97 -3.46
N GLN A 27 4.51 -32.11 -2.60
CA GLN A 27 3.69 -31.00 -3.02
C GLN A 27 4.50 -30.02 -3.88
N ASP A 28 5.69 -29.60 -3.41
CA ASP A 28 6.59 -28.72 -4.15
C ASP A 28 6.93 -29.29 -5.54
N ARG A 29 7.19 -30.61 -5.64
CA ARG A 29 7.46 -31.29 -6.91
C ARG A 29 6.26 -31.26 -7.86
N LYS A 30 5.04 -31.48 -7.36
CA LYS A 30 3.82 -31.41 -8.15
C LYS A 30 3.57 -29.99 -8.65
N GLU A 31 3.72 -29.00 -7.77
CA GLU A 31 3.59 -27.58 -8.12
C GLU A 31 4.63 -27.16 -9.16
N TRP A 32 5.88 -27.63 -9.03
CA TRP A 32 6.96 -27.35 -9.97
C TRP A 32 6.74 -27.99 -11.35
N ALA A 33 6.27 -29.23 -11.38
CA ALA A 33 5.91 -29.91 -12.64
C ALA A 33 4.77 -29.16 -13.34
N ALA A 34 3.72 -28.81 -12.60
CA ALA A 34 2.59 -28.04 -13.12
C ALA A 34 3.01 -26.65 -13.63
N TYR A 35 3.92 -25.97 -12.93
CA TYR A 35 4.48 -24.69 -13.38
C TYR A 35 5.11 -24.80 -14.77
N TRP A 36 5.95 -25.80 -14.99
CA TRP A 36 6.59 -26.00 -16.30
C TRP A 36 5.61 -26.45 -17.39
N GLU A 37 4.56 -27.19 -17.04
CA GLU A 37 3.49 -27.52 -17.99
C GLU A 37 2.72 -26.27 -18.45
N ILE A 38 2.41 -25.37 -17.52
CA ILE A 38 1.74 -24.10 -17.82
C ILE A 38 2.63 -23.23 -18.69
N GLN A 39 3.91 -23.08 -18.33
CA GLN A 39 4.88 -22.31 -19.12
C GLN A 39 5.07 -22.89 -20.52
N GLY A 40 5.05 -24.21 -20.67
CA GLY A 40 5.09 -24.88 -21.97
C GLY A 40 3.93 -24.46 -22.86
N LYS A 41 2.70 -24.52 -22.32
CA LYS A 41 1.47 -24.12 -23.04
C LYS A 41 1.45 -22.63 -23.39
N GLU A 42 1.87 -21.76 -22.48
CA GLU A 42 1.95 -20.32 -22.73
C GLU A 42 2.97 -19.96 -23.83
N ALA A 43 4.05 -20.74 -23.94
CA ALA A 43 5.11 -20.53 -24.93
C ALA A 43 4.73 -20.96 -26.36
N GLU A 44 3.69 -21.78 -26.57
CA GLU A 44 3.36 -22.36 -27.88
C GLU A 44 3.07 -21.32 -28.98
N ASN A 45 2.53 -20.17 -28.59
CA ASN A 45 2.05 -19.13 -29.51
C ASN A 45 3.13 -18.13 -29.98
N SER A 46 4.34 -18.14 -29.38
CA SER A 46 5.41 -17.19 -29.71
C SER A 46 6.77 -17.87 -29.82
N TYR A 47 7.51 -17.60 -30.91
CA TYR A 47 8.86 -18.14 -31.11
C TYR A 47 9.82 -17.73 -29.97
N MET A 48 9.77 -16.47 -29.53
CA MET A 48 10.56 -15.98 -28.39
C MET A 48 10.14 -16.66 -27.08
N GLY A 49 8.86 -16.98 -26.92
CA GLY A 49 8.34 -17.75 -25.79
C GLY A 49 8.94 -19.15 -25.73
N LYS A 50 8.93 -19.88 -26.86
CA LYS A 50 9.54 -21.22 -26.97
C LYS A 50 11.02 -21.19 -26.63
N TRP A 51 11.76 -20.24 -27.18
CA TRP A 51 13.19 -20.11 -26.89
C TRP A 51 13.45 -19.87 -25.39
N ARG A 52 12.74 -18.94 -24.76
CA ARG A 52 12.86 -18.67 -23.31
C ARG A 52 12.51 -19.90 -22.46
N TYR A 53 11.46 -20.62 -22.82
CA TYR A 53 11.05 -21.85 -22.14
C TYR A 53 12.17 -22.91 -22.20
N HIS A 54 12.72 -23.17 -23.39
CA HIS A 54 13.77 -24.18 -23.54
C HIS A 54 15.07 -23.79 -22.82
N VAL A 55 15.48 -22.51 -22.90
CA VAL A 55 16.66 -22.00 -22.16
C VAL A 55 16.45 -22.12 -20.65
N GLY A 56 15.29 -21.69 -20.14
CA GLY A 56 14.96 -21.80 -18.73
C GLY A 56 14.95 -23.25 -18.25
N ARG A 57 14.32 -24.15 -19.02
CA ARG A 57 14.25 -25.57 -18.69
C ARG A 57 15.60 -26.28 -18.78
N PHE A 58 16.47 -25.86 -19.69
CA PHE A 58 17.84 -26.37 -19.78
C PHE A 58 18.67 -25.97 -18.56
N GLY A 59 18.49 -24.76 -18.03
CA GLY A 59 19.15 -24.33 -16.79
C GLY A 59 18.56 -24.97 -15.53
N ASP A 60 17.24 -25.10 -15.44
CA ASP A 60 16.56 -25.60 -14.24
C ASP A 60 16.71 -27.11 -14.02
N ARG A 61 16.70 -27.91 -15.10
CA ARG A 61 16.78 -29.38 -15.02
C ARG A 61 18.02 -29.89 -14.28
N PRO A 62 19.26 -29.42 -14.54
CA PRO A 62 20.43 -29.84 -13.77
C PRO A 62 20.39 -29.35 -12.33
N VAL A 63 19.83 -28.15 -12.07
CA VAL A 63 19.70 -27.60 -10.72
C VAL A 63 18.71 -28.42 -9.87
N THR A 64 17.55 -28.74 -10.43
CA THR A 64 16.55 -29.60 -9.77
C THR A 64 17.11 -30.99 -9.52
N TRP A 65 17.82 -31.57 -10.50
CA TRP A 65 18.51 -32.85 -10.32
C TRP A 65 19.53 -32.81 -9.16
N PHE A 66 20.33 -31.74 -9.06
CA PHE A 66 21.31 -31.57 -7.99
C PHE A 66 20.63 -31.43 -6.62
N ARG A 67 19.55 -30.64 -6.54
CA ARG A 67 18.77 -30.46 -5.31
C ARG A 67 18.21 -31.80 -4.81
N GLU A 68 17.59 -32.57 -5.69
CA GLU A 68 16.90 -33.82 -5.34
C GLU A 68 17.86 -34.97 -5.06
N ASN A 69 18.94 -35.13 -5.84
CA ASN A 69 19.83 -36.28 -5.70
C ASN A 69 20.96 -36.08 -4.68
N ILE A 70 21.39 -34.84 -4.44
CA ILE A 70 22.55 -34.55 -3.59
C ILE A 70 22.15 -33.78 -2.33
N VAL A 71 21.46 -32.65 -2.48
CA VAL A 71 21.18 -31.75 -1.33
C VAL A 71 20.16 -32.35 -0.37
N GLU A 72 19.02 -32.85 -0.87
CA GLU A 72 17.96 -33.37 -0.01
C GLU A 72 18.39 -34.60 0.82
N PRO A 73 19.07 -35.63 0.25
CA PRO A 73 19.53 -36.77 1.02
C PRO A 73 20.63 -36.41 2.01
N LEU A 74 21.52 -35.48 1.65
CA LEU A 74 22.57 -35.02 2.54
C LEU A 74 21.99 -34.25 3.74
N HIS A 75 21.00 -33.40 3.48
CA HIS A 75 20.27 -32.66 4.50
C HIS A 75 19.52 -33.62 5.44
N ASP A 76 18.85 -34.64 4.90
CA ASP A 76 18.11 -35.61 5.71
C ASP A 76 19.04 -36.44 6.62
N LYS A 77 20.26 -36.76 6.17
CA LYS A 77 21.25 -37.50 6.96
C LYS A 77 21.90 -36.65 8.07
N HIS A 78 22.13 -35.36 7.84
CA HIS A 78 22.92 -34.50 8.72
C HIS A 78 22.13 -33.34 9.33
N LYS A 79 20.80 -33.44 9.42
CA LYS A 79 19.97 -32.37 9.97
C LYS A 79 20.14 -32.25 11.48
N MET A 80 20.72 -31.14 11.93
CA MET A 80 20.73 -30.79 13.35
C MET A 80 19.35 -30.25 13.78
N PRO A 81 18.77 -30.74 14.89
CA PRO A 81 17.53 -30.18 15.41
C PRO A 81 17.80 -28.77 15.96
N TYR A 82 16.95 -27.81 15.59
CA TYR A 82 16.91 -26.49 16.19
C TYR A 82 15.51 -26.27 16.79
N TYR A 83 15.45 -25.61 17.94
CA TYR A 83 14.21 -25.34 18.65
C TYR A 83 13.98 -23.85 18.75
N HIS A 84 12.72 -23.45 18.65
CA HIS A 84 12.34 -22.07 18.98
C HIS A 84 12.38 -21.90 20.50
N ARG A 85 13.14 -20.91 20.98
CA ARG A 85 13.20 -20.58 22.41
C ARG A 85 11.83 -20.11 22.87
N LYS A 86 11.30 -20.72 23.92
CA LYS A 86 10.08 -20.26 24.59
C LYS A 86 10.48 -19.50 25.85
N ILE A 87 10.06 -18.25 25.94
CA ILE A 87 10.30 -17.38 27.09
C ILE A 87 8.97 -17.26 27.84
N SER A 88 8.97 -17.58 29.13
CA SER A 88 7.79 -17.42 29.98
C SER A 88 7.51 -15.94 30.22
N ARG A 89 6.24 -15.61 30.47
CA ARG A 89 5.86 -14.26 30.87
C ARG A 89 6.35 -13.98 32.30
N VAL A 90 6.89 -12.78 32.47
CA VAL A 90 7.30 -12.11 33.71
C VAL A 90 6.15 -11.16 34.10
N PRO A 91 5.97 -10.86 35.40
CA PRO A 91 5.07 -9.80 35.85
C PRO A 91 5.29 -8.48 35.10
N GLU A 92 4.20 -7.76 34.85
CA GLU A 92 4.24 -6.46 34.18
C GLU A 92 4.68 -5.34 35.15
N VAL A 93 4.96 -4.15 34.60
CA VAL A 93 5.51 -3.01 35.36
C VAL A 93 4.57 -2.48 36.44
N ASP A 94 3.27 -2.69 36.30
CA ASP A 94 2.23 -2.27 37.23
C ASP A 94 2.09 -3.20 38.45
N GLU A 95 2.48 -4.46 38.31
CA GLU A 95 2.54 -5.44 39.40
C GLU A 95 3.82 -5.30 40.23
N CYS A 96 4.89 -4.75 39.64
CA CYS A 96 6.16 -4.54 40.32
C CYS A 96 6.09 -3.40 41.36
N GLY A 97 6.68 -3.63 42.54
CA GLY A 97 6.91 -2.56 43.52
C GLY A 97 7.90 -1.52 43.01
N VAL A 98 7.66 -0.22 43.30
CA VAL A 98 8.43 0.93 42.77
C VAL A 98 9.94 0.81 43.00
N ASN A 99 10.37 0.22 44.13
CA ASN A 99 11.77 0.09 44.50
C ASN A 99 12.38 -1.28 44.16
N ASN A 100 11.60 -2.22 43.60
CA ASN A 100 12.09 -3.56 43.26
C ASN A 100 12.78 -3.55 41.89
N ARG A 101 14.10 -3.29 41.90
CA ARG A 101 14.92 -3.22 40.68
C ARG A 101 14.98 -4.52 39.89
N VAL A 102 14.90 -5.68 40.55
CA VAL A 102 14.97 -6.98 39.87
C VAL A 102 13.71 -7.21 39.05
N CYS A 103 12.53 -6.96 39.65
CA CYS A 103 11.25 -7.06 38.95
C CYS A 103 11.18 -6.10 37.75
N LEU A 104 11.59 -4.84 37.95
CA LEU A 104 11.61 -3.83 36.88
C LEU A 104 12.57 -4.20 35.75
N TYR A 105 13.73 -4.78 36.08
CA TYR A 105 14.71 -5.23 35.08
C TYR A 105 14.16 -6.37 34.22
N GLU A 106 13.58 -7.41 34.84
CA GLU A 106 12.99 -8.53 34.11
C GLU A 106 11.81 -8.08 33.23
N ALA A 107 10.96 -7.19 33.74
CA ALA A 107 9.86 -6.61 32.98
C ALA A 107 10.35 -5.78 31.80
N GLU A 108 11.43 -5.02 31.97
CA GLU A 108 12.04 -4.23 30.90
C GLU A 108 12.65 -5.11 29.81
N GLU A 109 13.32 -6.20 30.17
CA GLU A 109 13.83 -7.17 29.20
C GLU A 109 12.70 -7.85 28.41
N GLN A 110 11.60 -8.21 29.07
CA GLN A 110 10.42 -8.71 28.36
C GLN A 110 9.84 -7.65 27.40
N PHE A 111 9.74 -6.40 27.84
CA PHE A 111 9.28 -5.30 26.98
C PHE A 111 10.15 -5.11 25.73
N ARG A 112 11.48 -5.20 25.86
CA ARG A 112 12.41 -5.12 24.72
C ARG A 112 12.17 -6.24 23.72
N LEU A 113 11.93 -7.46 24.21
CA LEU A 113 11.61 -8.62 23.37
C LEU A 113 10.26 -8.44 22.66
N ASP A 114 9.21 -8.03 23.40
CA ASP A 114 7.88 -7.81 22.82
C ASP A 114 7.90 -6.70 21.77
N LYS A 115 8.65 -5.62 22.01
CA LYS A 115 8.86 -4.55 21.01
C LYS A 115 9.54 -5.07 19.74
N LEU A 116 10.56 -5.92 19.89
CA LEU A 116 11.24 -6.55 18.75
C LEU A 116 10.29 -7.47 17.97
N VAL A 117 9.46 -8.24 18.67
CA VAL A 117 8.43 -9.10 18.05
C VAL A 117 7.39 -8.25 17.31
N ASP A 118 6.87 -7.19 17.92
CA ASP A 118 5.91 -6.27 17.30
C ASP A 118 6.48 -5.62 16.03
N HIS A 119 7.77 -5.26 16.05
CA HIS A 119 8.46 -4.74 14.87
C HIS A 119 8.48 -5.77 13.73
N TYR A 120 8.78 -7.04 14.02
CA TYR A 120 8.75 -8.10 13.00
C TYR A 120 7.34 -8.43 12.52
N ILE A 121 6.32 -8.32 13.38
CA ILE A 121 4.91 -8.46 12.96
C ILE A 121 4.57 -7.39 11.91
N ARG A 122 4.89 -6.13 12.20
CA ARG A 122 4.71 -5.02 11.24
C ARG A 122 5.47 -5.28 9.94
N ASP A 123 6.72 -5.74 10.03
CA ASP A 123 7.55 -6.02 8.85
C ASP A 123 7.00 -7.16 7.98
N ILE A 124 6.45 -8.22 8.59
CA ILE A 124 5.78 -9.30 7.86
C ILE A 124 4.56 -8.76 7.11
N LEU A 125 3.76 -7.90 7.74
CA LEU A 125 2.59 -7.29 7.10
C LEU A 125 2.99 -6.33 5.98
N PHE A 126 4.05 -5.54 6.18
CA PHE A 126 4.63 -4.70 5.14
C PHE A 126 5.08 -5.52 3.94
N ASN A 127 5.81 -6.62 4.17
CA ASN A 127 6.26 -7.52 3.11
C ASN A 127 5.09 -8.15 2.35
N ARG A 128 3.97 -8.48 3.02
CA ARG A 128 2.74 -8.98 2.36
C ARG A 128 2.11 -7.89 1.48
N PHE A 129 2.01 -6.67 1.99
CA PHE A 129 1.54 -5.51 1.25
C PHE A 129 2.41 -5.27 0.00
N THR A 130 3.73 -5.17 0.15
CA THR A 130 4.66 -4.94 -0.97
C THR A 130 4.60 -6.06 -2.01
N LYS A 131 4.50 -7.32 -1.59
CA LYS A 131 4.33 -8.46 -2.52
C LYS A 131 3.03 -8.37 -3.31
N CYS A 132 1.93 -7.98 -2.66
CA CYS A 132 0.65 -7.80 -3.34
C CYS A 132 0.70 -6.68 -4.38
N VAL A 133 1.29 -5.53 -4.02
CA VAL A 133 1.46 -4.39 -4.94
C VAL A 133 2.38 -4.77 -6.11
N ARG A 134 3.47 -5.49 -5.85
CA ARG A 134 4.38 -5.96 -6.90
C ARG A 134 3.70 -6.94 -7.86
N PHE A 135 2.81 -7.80 -7.36
CA PHE A 135 2.08 -8.78 -8.18
C PHE A 135 0.99 -8.14 -9.03
N ASN A 136 0.18 -7.23 -8.47
CA ASN A 136 -0.95 -6.62 -9.17
C ASN A 136 -0.59 -5.33 -9.94
N GLY A 137 0.58 -4.76 -9.68
CA GLY A 137 0.97 -3.44 -10.19
C GLY A 137 0.41 -2.28 -9.35
N HIS A 138 0.97 -1.09 -9.55
CA HIS A 138 0.59 0.13 -8.81
C HIS A 138 -0.78 0.70 -9.20
N ASP A 139 -1.36 0.28 -10.31
CA ASP A 139 -2.66 0.81 -10.76
C ASP A 139 -3.84 0.04 -10.15
N ASN A 140 -3.59 -1.18 -9.63
CA ASN A 140 -4.62 -2.09 -9.14
C ASN A 140 -4.58 -2.28 -7.60
N LEU A 141 -4.37 -1.20 -6.84
CA LEU A 141 -4.26 -1.30 -5.37
C LEU A 141 -5.53 -1.81 -4.69
N TYR A 142 -6.71 -1.66 -5.31
CA TYR A 142 -7.97 -2.19 -4.78
C TYR A 142 -7.94 -3.71 -4.57
N ARG A 143 -7.15 -4.46 -5.37
CA ARG A 143 -6.97 -5.91 -5.20
C ARG A 143 -6.18 -6.25 -3.93
N CYS A 144 -5.39 -5.29 -3.45
CA CYS A 144 -4.57 -5.40 -2.24
C CYS A 144 -5.21 -4.72 -1.02
N ALA A 145 -6.50 -4.38 -1.09
CA ALA A 145 -7.20 -3.61 -0.07
C ALA A 145 -7.04 -4.21 1.34
N LYS A 146 -7.15 -5.53 1.47
CA LYS A 146 -6.99 -6.23 2.76
C LYS A 146 -5.57 -6.09 3.32
N GLN A 147 -4.55 -6.33 2.49
CA GLN A 147 -3.15 -6.30 2.92
C GLN A 147 -2.71 -4.90 3.32
N VAL A 148 -3.21 -3.88 2.61
CA VAL A 148 -3.02 -2.48 2.98
C VAL A 148 -3.62 -2.24 4.36
N ASP A 149 -4.89 -2.60 4.52
CA ASP A 149 -5.64 -2.34 5.73
C ASP A 149 -5.03 -3.04 6.96
N ASP A 150 -4.62 -4.31 6.81
CA ASP A 150 -3.90 -5.05 7.85
C ASP A 150 -2.57 -4.37 8.22
N PHE A 151 -1.82 -3.88 7.22
CA PHE A 151 -0.55 -3.20 7.45
C PHE A 151 -0.71 -1.84 8.13
N GLU A 152 -1.57 -0.96 7.60
CA GLU A 152 -1.78 0.39 8.15
C GLU A 152 -2.34 0.34 9.58
N ARG A 153 -3.23 -0.62 9.88
CA ARG A 153 -3.68 -0.88 11.26
C ARG A 153 -2.54 -1.26 12.18
N ALA A 154 -1.70 -2.19 11.75
CA ALA A 154 -0.58 -2.66 12.55
C ALA A 154 0.45 -1.55 12.76
N ASP A 155 0.73 -0.75 11.73
CA ASP A 155 1.63 0.39 11.80
C ASP A 155 1.09 1.49 12.72
N LEU A 156 -0.21 1.82 12.63
CA LEU A 156 -0.86 2.75 13.55
C LEU A 156 -0.77 2.26 15.01
N ASN A 157 -1.09 0.99 15.26
CA ASN A 157 -1.00 0.41 16.61
C ASN A 157 0.44 0.40 17.14
N PHE A 158 1.41 0.11 16.27
CA PHE A 158 2.83 0.17 16.59
C PHE A 158 3.27 1.59 16.96
N PHE A 159 2.86 2.60 16.17
CA PHE A 159 3.15 4.00 16.44
C PHE A 159 2.47 4.52 17.72
N ILE A 160 1.21 4.13 17.96
CA ILE A 160 0.52 4.47 19.21
C ILE A 160 1.31 3.95 20.42
N LYS A 161 1.82 2.71 20.36
CA LYS A 161 2.59 2.11 21.47
C LYS A 161 4.00 2.70 21.61
N TYR A 162 4.78 2.74 20.53
CA TYR A 162 6.22 3.01 20.58
C TYR A 162 6.67 4.33 19.91
N GLY A 163 5.77 5.04 19.24
CA GLY A 163 6.07 6.33 18.60
C GLY A 163 6.44 7.40 19.63
N GLU A 164 7.28 8.36 19.23
CA GLU A 164 7.60 9.58 19.99
C GLU A 164 8.24 9.37 21.38
N LEU A 165 8.61 8.13 21.76
CA LEU A 165 9.31 7.84 23.02
C LEU A 165 10.79 8.26 23.04
N GLY A 166 11.32 8.82 21.94
CA GLY A 166 12.73 9.13 21.79
C GLY A 166 13.61 7.91 21.47
N SER A 167 14.94 8.08 21.56
CA SER A 167 15.93 7.01 21.36
C SER A 167 15.93 6.00 22.50
N GLU A 168 15.76 6.48 23.74
CA GLU A 168 15.74 5.66 24.94
C GLU A 168 14.30 5.20 25.26
N GLN A 169 13.83 4.23 24.48
CA GLN A 169 12.50 3.66 24.69
C GLN A 169 12.51 2.69 25.87
N THR A 170 12.22 3.21 27.06
CA THR A 170 12.13 2.45 28.31
C THR A 170 10.70 2.02 28.61
N LEU A 171 10.55 0.93 29.37
CA LEU A 171 9.24 0.41 29.80
C LEU A 171 8.43 1.46 30.60
N PRO A 172 9.01 2.20 31.59
CA PRO A 172 8.26 3.23 32.31
C PRO A 172 7.74 4.35 31.40
N ALA A 173 8.50 4.77 30.38
CA ALA A 173 8.06 5.78 29.43
C ALA A 173 6.85 5.29 28.60
N CYS A 174 6.89 4.04 28.13
CA CYS A 174 5.75 3.43 27.43
C CYS A 174 4.51 3.34 28.32
N TYR A 175 4.69 2.96 29.58
CA TYR A 175 3.60 2.88 30.55
C TYR A 175 2.98 4.26 30.86
N MET A 176 3.80 5.30 30.98
CA MET A 176 3.29 6.67 31.16
C MET A 176 2.57 7.20 29.91
N LYS A 177 3.04 6.86 28.70
CA LYS A 177 2.32 7.15 27.46
C LYS A 177 0.95 6.46 27.42
N GLN A 178 0.90 5.18 27.79
CA GLN A 178 -0.36 4.43 27.88
C GLN A 178 -1.33 5.09 28.87
N LYS A 179 -0.85 5.49 30.06
CA LYS A 179 -1.66 6.23 31.05
C LYS A 179 -2.17 7.56 30.49
N HIS A 180 -1.30 8.33 29.84
CA HIS A 180 -1.68 9.59 29.21
C HIS A 180 -2.81 9.39 28.19
N ARG A 181 -2.68 8.38 27.32
CA ARG A 181 -3.73 8.01 26.37
C ARG A 181 -5.04 7.65 27.06
N LEU A 182 -5.02 6.78 28.07
CA LEU A 182 -6.24 6.38 28.78
C LEU A 182 -6.93 7.57 29.48
N ILE A 183 -6.15 8.48 30.05
CA ILE A 183 -6.69 9.72 30.65
C ILE A 183 -7.29 10.62 29.58
N TRP A 184 -6.65 10.74 28.42
CA TRP A 184 -7.14 11.53 27.30
C TRP A 184 -8.42 10.96 26.70
N GLU A 185 -8.49 9.64 26.50
CA GLU A 185 -9.67 8.93 25.98
C GLU A 185 -10.87 9.06 26.93
N ARG A 186 -10.62 9.05 28.24
CA ARG A 186 -11.67 9.30 29.24
C ARG A 186 -12.20 10.73 29.18
N ARG A 187 -11.40 11.71 28.74
CA ARG A 187 -11.80 13.12 28.63
C ARG A 187 -12.53 13.45 27.32
N HIS A 188 -12.29 12.68 26.26
CA HIS A 188 -12.82 12.93 24.91
C HIS A 188 -13.58 11.72 24.35
N PRO A 189 -14.70 11.30 24.97
CA PRO A 189 -15.52 10.21 24.45
C PRO A 189 -16.05 10.48 23.03
N GLU A 190 -16.37 11.73 22.70
CA GLU A 190 -16.91 12.14 21.41
C GLU A 190 -15.98 11.79 20.24
N ILE A 191 -14.68 12.05 20.39
CA ILE A 191 -13.67 11.73 19.37
C ILE A 191 -13.52 10.21 19.20
N MET A 192 -13.67 9.46 20.30
CA MET A 192 -13.57 8.00 20.26
C MET A 192 -14.79 7.37 19.57
N GLU A 193 -15.98 7.92 19.78
CA GLU A 193 -17.20 7.52 19.07
C GLU A 193 -17.12 7.84 17.58
N GLU A 194 -16.64 9.03 17.20
CA GLU A 194 -16.39 9.39 15.81
C GLU A 194 -15.37 8.47 15.14
N ARG A 195 -14.26 8.16 15.81
CA ARG A 195 -13.25 7.23 15.30
C ARG A 195 -13.84 5.83 15.08
N LYS A 196 -14.68 5.35 16.00
CA LYS A 196 -15.39 4.07 15.88
C LYS A 196 -16.34 4.09 14.68
N ARG A 197 -17.12 5.16 14.51
CA ARG A 197 -18.04 5.33 13.36
C ARG A 197 -17.26 5.32 12.04
N ALA A 198 -16.23 6.16 11.91
CA ALA A 198 -15.41 6.22 10.70
C ALA A 198 -14.75 4.87 10.35
N TYR A 199 -14.30 4.12 11.36
CA TYR A 199 -13.75 2.79 11.15
C TYR A 199 -14.80 1.77 10.70
N GLN A 200 -16.01 1.80 11.27
CA GLN A 200 -17.13 0.95 10.84
C GLN A 200 -17.52 1.24 9.39
N GLU A 201 -17.64 2.52 9.02
CA GLU A 201 -17.90 2.95 7.64
C GLU A 201 -16.79 2.48 6.68
N HIS A 202 -15.53 2.58 7.07
CA HIS A 202 -14.41 2.06 6.29
C HIS A 202 -14.51 0.54 6.09
N MET A 203 -14.84 -0.22 7.13
CA MET A 203 -15.08 -1.66 7.02
C MET A 203 -16.24 -2.00 6.09
N GLU A 204 -17.32 -1.22 6.13
CA GLU A 204 -18.45 -1.37 5.20
C GLU A 204 -18.03 -1.09 3.76
N ASN A 205 -17.27 -0.02 3.53
CA ASN A 205 -16.74 0.31 2.22
C ASN A 205 -15.85 -0.80 1.67
N LEU A 206 -14.95 -1.36 2.49
CA LEU A 206 -14.12 -2.52 2.12
C LEU A 206 -14.97 -3.74 1.77
N ARG A 207 -16.01 -4.05 2.55
CA ARG A 207 -16.95 -5.15 2.27
C ARG A 207 -17.73 -4.94 0.96
N ASN A 208 -18.02 -3.69 0.62
CA ASN A 208 -18.67 -3.28 -0.61
C ASN A 208 -17.71 -3.17 -1.81
N GLY A 209 -16.42 -3.49 -1.64
CA GLY A 209 -15.39 -3.39 -2.68
C GLY A 209 -14.95 -1.95 -3.00
N LYS A 210 -15.42 -0.95 -2.24
CA LYS A 210 -15.02 0.45 -2.36
C LYS A 210 -13.74 0.66 -1.56
N PHE A 211 -12.60 0.63 -2.24
CA PHE A 211 -11.31 0.84 -1.61
C PHE A 211 -10.92 2.32 -1.63
N ASN A 212 -10.67 2.90 -0.46
CA ASN A 212 -10.16 4.27 -0.32
C ASN A 212 -8.89 4.30 0.55
N MET A 213 -7.76 4.67 -0.06
CA MET A 213 -6.47 4.82 0.64
C MET A 213 -6.42 6.01 1.60
N HIS A 214 -7.20 7.05 1.35
CA HIS A 214 -7.15 8.29 2.11
C HIS A 214 -7.61 8.11 3.58
N PHE A 215 -8.33 7.03 3.89
CA PHE A 215 -8.77 6.71 5.25
C PHE A 215 -7.59 6.58 6.24
N TRP A 216 -6.59 5.75 5.90
CA TRP A 216 -5.39 5.54 6.71
C TRP A 216 -4.39 6.68 6.58
N ARG A 217 -4.38 7.29 5.41
CA ARG A 217 -3.43 8.31 4.99
C ARG A 217 -4.18 9.62 4.81
N LYS A 218 -4.66 10.17 5.94
CA LYS A 218 -5.31 11.49 5.94
C LYS A 218 -4.37 12.58 5.40
N ASP A 219 -3.05 12.37 5.48
CA ASP A 219 -2.02 13.34 5.05
C ASP A 219 -0.96 12.78 4.11
N TYR A 220 -1.32 12.54 2.84
CA TYR A 220 -0.33 12.47 1.75
C TYR A 220 -0.18 13.84 1.07
N THR A 221 -0.10 14.90 1.87
CA THR A 221 0.05 16.28 1.39
C THR A 221 1.48 16.63 0.99
N TYR A 222 2.49 15.80 1.29
CA TYR A 222 3.87 16.05 0.82
C TYR A 222 3.97 16.09 -0.72
N ARG A 223 3.10 15.35 -1.42
CA ARG A 223 3.03 15.36 -2.88
C ARG A 223 2.28 16.58 -3.42
N HIS A 224 1.47 17.24 -2.58
CA HIS A 224 0.70 18.45 -2.91
C HIS A 224 1.40 19.74 -2.48
N LYS A 225 2.35 19.72 -1.52
CA LYS A 225 3.21 20.89 -1.23
C LYS A 225 3.91 21.41 -2.49
N ARG A 226 4.33 20.49 -3.37
CA ARG A 226 4.91 20.80 -4.69
C ARG A 226 4.00 21.65 -5.58
N ASN A 227 2.68 21.56 -5.41
CA ASN A 227 1.70 22.31 -6.21
C ASN A 227 1.26 23.63 -5.54
N ASN A 228 1.46 23.78 -4.23
CA ASN A 228 0.93 24.89 -3.44
C ASN A 228 2.02 25.85 -2.90
N SER A 229 3.31 25.56 -3.09
CA SER A 229 4.38 26.53 -2.85
C SER A 229 4.68 27.31 -4.15
N PRO A 230 4.31 28.60 -4.26
CA PRO A 230 4.74 29.40 -5.40
C PRO A 230 6.24 29.68 -5.27
N GLY A 231 7.03 29.14 -6.19
CA GLY A 231 8.41 29.55 -6.45
C GLY A 231 9.41 29.20 -5.35
N GLN A 232 10.07 28.05 -5.48
CA GLN A 232 11.39 27.84 -4.89
C GLN A 232 12.36 27.47 -6.01
N PHE A 233 13.18 28.44 -6.37
CA PHE A 233 14.20 28.40 -7.43
C PHE A 233 15.28 27.33 -7.18
N PHE A 234 15.44 26.87 -5.95
CA PHE A 234 16.31 25.75 -5.57
C PHE A 234 15.42 24.57 -5.14
N GLY A 235 15.54 23.45 -5.87
CA GLY A 235 14.56 22.37 -5.92
C GLY A 235 14.15 21.66 -4.60
N PRO A 236 13.22 20.70 -4.70
CA PRO A 236 12.33 20.21 -3.64
C PRO A 236 12.96 19.30 -2.57
N TYR A 237 14.28 19.31 -2.41
CA TYR A 237 14.98 18.32 -1.58
C TYR A 237 15.34 18.78 -0.16
N TRP A 238 15.20 20.07 0.18
CA TRP A 238 15.79 20.61 1.42
C TRP A 238 14.80 21.13 2.48
N ASP A 239 13.53 21.40 2.14
CA ASP A 239 12.57 22.06 3.08
C ASP A 239 11.42 21.16 3.59
N ASN A 240 11.49 19.84 3.38
CA ASN A 240 10.42 18.92 3.79
C ASN A 240 10.45 18.54 5.29
N ASN A 241 11.29 19.17 6.11
CA ASN A 241 11.61 18.73 7.47
C ASN A 241 10.75 19.33 8.59
N LYS A 242 9.69 20.12 8.30
CA LYS A 242 8.69 20.39 9.35
C LYS A 242 7.80 19.17 9.51
N LEU A 243 8.01 18.44 10.61
CA LEU A 243 7.05 17.46 11.13
C LEU A 243 5.70 18.16 11.33
N PRO A 244 4.59 17.59 10.85
CA PRO A 244 3.27 18.15 11.12
C PRO A 244 3.03 18.05 12.64
N MET A 245 2.88 19.21 13.29
CA MET A 245 2.34 19.27 14.65
C MET A 245 0.82 19.17 14.57
N GLU A 246 0.22 18.54 15.58
CA GLU A 246 -1.20 18.20 15.64
C GLU A 246 -2.10 19.45 15.42
N GLY A 247 -2.80 19.49 14.28
CA GLY A 247 -3.61 20.63 13.84
C GLY A 247 -3.60 20.96 12.34
N ASP A 248 -2.78 20.27 11.52
CA ASP A 248 -2.74 20.51 10.08
C ASP A 248 -3.91 19.81 9.34
N THR A 249 -5.06 20.47 9.30
CA THR A 249 -5.81 20.61 8.04
C THR A 249 -5.00 21.51 7.09
N ASP A 250 -5.53 22.08 6.00
CA ASP A 250 -4.87 23.31 5.48
C ASP A 250 -4.55 24.16 6.70
N ILE A 251 -3.27 24.57 6.90
CA ILE A 251 -2.83 25.33 8.08
C ILE A 251 -3.97 26.29 8.33
N SER A 252 -4.72 26.13 9.44
CA SER A 252 -5.80 27.05 9.72
C SER A 252 -5.06 28.37 9.89
N ARG A 253 -5.04 29.17 8.83
CA ARG A 253 -4.32 30.42 8.84
C ARG A 253 -5.00 31.20 9.95
N ASP A 254 -4.17 31.79 10.81
CA ASP A 254 -4.53 32.51 12.04
C ASP A 254 -5.90 33.19 11.93
N TRP A 255 -6.73 33.30 12.98
CA TRP A 255 -8.11 33.84 12.85
C TRP A 255 -8.22 35.21 12.11
N ARG A 256 -7.12 35.97 12.09
CA ARG A 256 -6.93 37.22 11.32
C ARG A 256 -6.98 37.02 9.79
N TYR A 257 -6.58 35.85 9.30
CA TYR A 257 -6.64 35.44 7.92
C TYR A 257 -8.07 35.25 7.44
N TYR A 258 -8.91 34.53 8.19
CA TYR A 258 -10.32 34.33 7.84
C TYR A 258 -11.08 35.65 7.84
N ARG A 259 -10.74 36.55 8.79
CA ARG A 259 -11.25 37.92 8.78
C ARG A 259 -10.86 38.68 7.51
N LYS A 260 -9.61 38.56 7.05
CA LYS A 260 -9.15 39.16 5.78
C LYS A 260 -9.79 38.53 4.54
N LEU A 261 -10.15 37.25 4.60
CA LEU A 261 -10.84 36.56 3.51
C LEU A 261 -12.32 37.00 3.42
N GLU A 262 -12.95 37.30 4.56
CA GLU A 262 -14.28 37.91 4.64
C GLU A 262 -14.27 39.36 4.14
N GLU A 263 -13.22 40.12 4.45
CA GLU A 263 -13.02 41.49 3.97
C GLU A 263 -12.71 41.51 2.46
N ASP A 264 -11.82 40.61 1.99
CA ASP A 264 -11.38 40.50 0.61
C ASP A 264 -11.53 39.06 0.08
N PRO A 265 -12.61 38.74 -0.66
CA PRO A 265 -12.85 37.40 -1.22
C PRO A 265 -11.77 36.91 -2.20
N ASN A 266 -10.95 37.82 -2.73
CA ASN A 266 -9.87 37.51 -3.68
C ASN A 266 -8.50 37.27 -3.02
N PHE A 267 -8.40 37.36 -1.69
CA PHE A 267 -7.14 37.30 -0.95
C PHE A 267 -6.37 35.98 -1.11
N ASP A 268 -7.07 34.87 -1.37
CA ASP A 268 -6.47 33.53 -1.54
C ASP A 268 -6.37 33.07 -3.01
N THR A 269 -6.69 33.95 -3.96
CA THR A 269 -6.46 33.64 -5.37
C THR A 269 -4.97 33.78 -5.69
N PHE A 270 -4.40 32.79 -6.39
CA PHE A 270 -2.97 32.69 -6.71
C PHE A 270 -2.37 34.06 -7.08
N ASN A 271 -1.23 34.40 -6.45
CA ASN A 271 -0.52 35.67 -6.61
C ASN A 271 0.17 35.76 -7.99
N TYR A 272 -0.61 35.80 -9.07
CA TYR A 272 -0.17 36.20 -10.40
C TYR A 272 -0.62 37.65 -10.67
N PRO A 273 0.09 38.40 -11.54
CA PRO A 273 -0.33 39.73 -11.95
C PRO A 273 -1.81 39.75 -12.37
N LYS A 274 -2.54 40.83 -12.09
CA LYS A 274 -4.00 40.93 -12.33
C LYS A 274 -4.43 40.46 -13.73
N GLU A 275 -3.59 40.72 -14.72
CA GLU A 275 -3.78 40.31 -16.13
C GLU A 275 -3.87 38.79 -16.32
N TRP A 276 -3.10 38.02 -15.56
CA TRP A 276 -3.08 36.55 -15.62
C TRP A 276 -4.30 35.93 -14.96
N ASN A 277 -4.84 36.55 -13.91
CA ASN A 277 -6.06 36.11 -13.26
C ASN A 277 -7.29 36.35 -14.16
N ALA A 278 -7.31 37.48 -14.87
CA ALA A 278 -8.31 37.74 -15.90
C ALA A 278 -8.22 36.72 -17.05
N MET A 279 -6.99 36.40 -17.49
CA MET A 279 -6.76 35.41 -18.55
C MET A 279 -7.21 34.01 -18.11
N ALA A 280 -6.89 33.58 -16.89
CA ALA A 280 -7.28 32.28 -16.36
C ALA A 280 -8.81 32.14 -16.20
N LYS A 281 -9.49 33.23 -15.82
CA LYS A 281 -10.96 33.28 -15.75
C LYS A 281 -11.59 33.14 -17.15
N ALA A 282 -11.11 33.91 -18.12
CA ALA A 282 -11.56 33.81 -19.51
C ALA A 282 -11.30 32.41 -20.11
N LEU A 283 -10.20 31.76 -19.73
CA LEU A 283 -9.84 30.42 -20.21
C LEU A 283 -10.74 29.32 -19.60
N LYS A 284 -11.25 29.53 -18.37
CA LYS A 284 -12.28 28.65 -17.79
C LYS A 284 -13.63 28.85 -18.47
N GLU A 285 -14.05 30.10 -18.66
CA GLU A 285 -15.31 30.44 -19.31
C GLU A 285 -15.37 29.91 -20.76
N THR A 286 -14.29 30.06 -21.53
CA THR A 286 -14.19 29.50 -22.88
C THR A 286 -14.20 27.97 -22.91
N LYS A 287 -13.56 27.30 -21.93
CA LYS A 287 -13.64 25.84 -21.81
C LYS A 287 -15.04 25.34 -21.47
N GLU A 288 -15.76 26.07 -20.63
CA GLU A 288 -17.14 25.76 -20.27
C GLU A 288 -18.08 25.97 -21.46
N GLN A 289 -17.92 27.07 -22.21
CA GLN A 289 -18.65 27.32 -23.46
C GLN A 289 -18.38 26.24 -24.51
N HIS A 290 -17.12 25.82 -24.68
CA HIS A 290 -16.78 24.72 -25.60
C HIS A 290 -17.40 23.39 -25.16
N LYS A 291 -17.44 23.12 -23.85
CA LYS A 291 -18.10 21.93 -23.28
C LYS A 291 -19.62 21.96 -23.52
N GLN A 292 -20.23 23.14 -23.46
CA GLN A 292 -21.66 23.35 -23.75
C GLN A 292 -21.97 23.16 -25.24
N MET A 293 -21.17 23.74 -26.13
CA MET A 293 -21.29 23.53 -27.59
C MET A 293 -21.15 22.06 -28.00
N MET A 294 -20.27 21.31 -27.34
CA MET A 294 -20.13 19.86 -27.56
C MET A 294 -21.31 19.04 -27.00
N SER A 295 -22.00 19.56 -25.97
CA SER A 295 -23.23 18.96 -25.44
C SER A 295 -24.42 19.22 -26.36
N ASP A 296 -24.51 20.41 -26.96
CA ASP A 296 -25.63 20.83 -27.80
C ASP A 296 -25.58 20.18 -29.20
N ASN A 297 -24.39 19.90 -29.74
CA ASN A 297 -24.21 19.11 -30.97
C ASN A 297 -24.44 17.60 -30.78
N GLY A 298 -24.55 17.12 -29.54
CA GLY A 298 -24.81 15.71 -29.22
C GLY A 298 -26.29 15.35 -29.11
N ASN A 299 -27.21 16.31 -29.27
CA ASN A 299 -28.64 16.11 -28.96
C ASN A 299 -29.58 16.63 -30.07
N GLY A 300 -29.23 16.33 -31.34
CA GLY A 300 -30.03 16.63 -32.52
C GLY A 300 -30.22 15.44 -33.46
N GLY A 301 -31.20 14.58 -33.14
CA GLY A 301 -32.05 13.91 -34.14
C GLY A 301 -31.47 12.76 -34.98
N ALA A 302 -31.77 11.53 -34.56
CA ALA A 302 -31.95 10.40 -35.46
C ALA A 302 -33.27 10.54 -36.25
N ASN A 303 -33.20 10.46 -37.59
CA ASN A 303 -34.10 9.70 -38.50
C ASN A 303 -34.17 10.34 -39.90
N ASN A 304 -33.59 9.66 -40.90
CA ASN A 304 -34.31 8.96 -41.99
C ASN A 304 -33.49 8.89 -43.28
N GLY A 305 -33.44 7.68 -43.85
CA GLY A 305 -33.63 7.49 -45.29
C GLY A 305 -32.39 7.48 -46.17
N ASN A 306 -32.05 6.27 -46.62
CA ASN A 306 -31.62 5.91 -47.99
C ASN A 306 -30.55 6.73 -48.71
N GLY A 307 -29.55 6.01 -49.22
CA GLY A 307 -28.92 6.39 -50.50
C GLY A 307 -27.42 6.18 -50.55
N SER A 308 -27.04 4.99 -51.01
CA SER A 308 -25.87 4.70 -51.82
C SER A 308 -25.15 5.93 -52.44
N ALA A 309 -23.83 6.03 -52.26
CA ALA A 309 -22.87 6.04 -53.37
C ALA A 309 -21.45 6.40 -52.89
N ASN A 310 -20.57 5.40 -52.93
CA ASN A 310 -19.26 5.41 -53.57
C ASN A 310 -18.66 6.77 -53.97
N THR A 311 -17.43 7.08 -53.52
CA THR A 311 -16.30 7.32 -54.45
C THR A 311 -14.97 7.40 -53.71
N ASN A 312 -14.00 6.71 -54.30
CA ASN A 312 -12.56 6.71 -54.01
C ASN A 312 -11.93 8.08 -54.19
N GLY A 313 -10.79 8.32 -53.54
CA GLY A 313 -9.95 9.47 -53.88
C GLY A 313 -8.68 9.59 -53.05
N ASN A 314 -7.65 8.86 -53.45
CA ASN A 314 -6.25 8.97 -53.02
C ASN A 314 -5.73 10.41 -52.88
N GLY A 315 -4.83 10.62 -51.92
CA GLY A 315 -3.99 11.81 -51.83
C GLY A 315 -2.78 11.56 -50.92
N SER A 316 -1.76 10.94 -51.49
CA SER A 316 -0.52 10.49 -50.86
C SER A 316 0.27 11.61 -50.17
N ALA A 317 0.79 11.29 -48.99
CA ALA A 317 1.92 11.98 -48.37
C ALA A 317 3.22 11.55 -49.06
N THR A 318 4.01 12.50 -49.54
CA THR A 318 5.42 12.30 -49.93
C THR A 318 6.34 12.87 -48.86
N ASN A 319 7.28 12.01 -48.42
CA ASN A 319 8.39 12.30 -47.52
C ASN A 319 9.54 13.04 -48.25
N GLY A 320 10.37 13.73 -47.49
CA GLY A 320 11.72 14.12 -47.92
C GLY A 320 12.53 14.84 -46.85
N ASN A 321 13.37 14.09 -46.11
CA ASN A 321 14.63 14.55 -45.50
C ASN A 321 15.47 15.30 -46.57
N GLY A 322 16.40 16.22 -46.32
CA GLY A 322 17.26 16.55 -45.18
C GLY A 322 18.59 17.07 -45.77
N GLY A 323 19.34 17.84 -44.99
CA GLY A 323 20.78 18.20 -45.07
C GLY A 323 21.61 18.08 -46.36
N ASN A 324 22.36 19.17 -46.60
CA ASN A 324 23.55 19.29 -47.45
C ASN A 324 24.56 18.14 -47.28
N GLU A 325 25.00 17.55 -48.40
CA GLU A 325 26.37 17.54 -48.98
C GLU A 325 26.49 16.46 -50.07
#